data_AF-A0A242MUP2-F1
#
_entry.id   AF-A0A242MUP2-F1
#
_cell.length_a   1.000
_cell.length_b   1.000
_cell.length_c   1.000
_cell.angle_alpha   90.00
_cell.angle_beta   90.00
_cell.angle_gamma   90.00
#
_symmetry.space_group_name_H-M   'P 1'
#
loop_
_entity.id
_entity.type
_entity.pdbx_description
1 polymer ?
#
loop_
_entity_poly.entity_id
_entity_poly.type
_entity_poly.pdbx_seq_one_letter_code
_entity_poly.pdbx_strand_id
1 'polypeptide(L)'
;MICDNVSSHKTQRVVDFLTAHRNVRLHFTPTYSSWLNQVENWFSRIQRDVIARGVFTSVKDLDRKLMRYIREHNQNPKPIKWKYDDPSRRIRPVPSQ
;
A
#
# COMPACT_ATOMS: atom_id res chain seq x y z
N MET A 1 -10.00 3.65 1.85
CA MET A 1 -8.73 2.90 1.78
C MET A 1 -8.51 2.47 0.35
N ILE A 2 -7.25 2.48 -0.12
CA ILE A 2 -6.87 1.96 -1.43
C ILE A 2 -6.27 0.58 -1.22
N CYS A 3 -6.70 -0.42 -2.00
CA CYS A 3 -6.24 -1.81 -1.90
C CYS A 3 -5.94 -2.37 -3.29
N ASP A 4 -5.10 -3.41 -3.37
CA ASP A 4 -4.90 -4.19 -4.59
C ASP A 4 -6.06 -5.17 -4.80
N ASN A 5 -6.10 -5.82 -5.96
CA ASN A 5 -7.24 -6.65 -6.38
C ASN A 5 -7.17 -8.11 -5.86
N VAL A 6 -6.34 -8.39 -4.87
CA VAL A 6 -6.15 -9.75 -4.34
C VAL A 6 -7.42 -10.28 -3.66
N SER A 7 -7.66 -11.59 -3.79
CA SER A 7 -8.89 -12.24 -3.32
C SER A 7 -9.11 -12.15 -1.81
N SER A 8 -8.05 -12.01 -1.01
CA SER A 8 -8.14 -11.87 0.45
C SER A 8 -8.93 -10.62 0.88
N HIS A 9 -8.97 -9.58 0.06
CA HIS A 9 -9.76 -8.37 0.31
C HIS A 9 -11.26 -8.52 -0.02
N LYS A 10 -11.68 -9.65 -0.56
CA LYS A 10 -13.06 -9.90 -1.01
C LYS A 10 -13.75 -11.04 -0.25
N THR A 11 -13.18 -11.44 0.88
CA THR A 11 -13.75 -12.50 1.72
C THR A 11 -15.02 -12.03 2.44
N GLN A 12 -15.89 -12.96 2.81
CA GLN A 12 -17.12 -12.63 3.55
C GLN A 12 -16.83 -11.85 4.83
N ARG A 13 -15.76 -12.20 5.55
CA ARG A 13 -15.30 -11.49 6.75
C ARG A 13 -15.02 -10.00 6.49
N VAL A 14 -14.47 -9.66 5.32
CA VAL A 14 -14.23 -8.27 4.92
C VAL A 14 -15.55 -7.58 4.60
N VAL A 15 -16.47 -8.25 3.92
CA VAL A 15 -17.82 -7.71 3.63
C VAL A 15 -18.58 -7.40 4.92
N ASP A 16 -18.57 -8.31 5.89
CA ASP A 16 -19.23 -8.14 7.19
C ASP A 16 -18.61 -6.97 7.95
N PHE A 17 -17.28 -6.86 7.93
CA PHE A 17 -16.55 -5.75 8.53
C PHE A 17 -16.94 -4.39 7.91
N LEU A 18 -17.00 -4.29 6.58
CA LEU A 18 -17.36 -3.04 5.89
C LEU A 18 -18.84 -2.66 6.12
N THR A 19 -19.71 -3.65 6.30
CA THR A 19 -21.12 -3.44 6.64
C THR A 19 -21.25 -2.82 8.04
N ALA A 20 -20.48 -3.33 9.00
CA ALA A 20 -20.43 -2.79 10.36
C ALA A 20 -19.74 -1.40 10.44
N HIS A 21 -18.80 -1.10 9.53
CA HIS A 21 -17.98 0.12 9.55
C HIS A 21 -18.22 0.98 8.31
N ARG A 22 -19.37 1.67 8.26
CA ARG A 22 -19.82 2.45 7.09
C ARG A 22 -18.93 3.63 6.70
N ASN A 23 -18.06 4.07 7.60
CA ASN A 23 -17.03 5.09 7.36
C ASN A 23 -15.80 4.54 6.60
N VAL A 24 -15.66 3.22 6.47
CA VAL A 24 -14.58 2.58 5.73
C VAL A 24 -15.08 2.16 4.35
N ARG A 25 -14.46 2.71 3.30
CA ARG A 25 -14.70 2.31 1.90
C ARG A 25 -13.41 1.79 1.29
N LEU A 26 -13.45 0.65 0.61
CA LEU A 26 -12.32 0.12 -0.16
C LEU A 26 -12.44 0.58 -1.61
N HIS A 27 -11.36 1.12 -2.16
CA HIS A 27 -11.20 1.39 -3.59
C HIS A 27 -10.08 0.51 -4.10
N PHE A 28 -10.35 -0.28 -5.13
CA PHE A 28 -9.40 -1.23 -5.68
C PHE A 28 -8.61 -0.60 -6.83
N THR A 29 -7.29 -0.83 -6.86
CA THR A 29 -6.47 -0.47 -8.02
C THR A 29 -6.83 -1.36 -9.22
N PRO A 30 -6.71 -0.87 -10.46
CA PRO A 30 -6.90 -1.71 -11.64
C PRO A 30 -5.96 -2.91 -11.65
N THR A 31 -6.36 -3.98 -12.33
CA THR A 31 -5.51 -5.17 -12.51
C THR A 31 -4.17 -4.78 -13.13
N TYR A 32 -3.09 -5.40 -12.68
CA TYR A 32 -1.71 -5.10 -13.10
C TYR A 32 -1.23 -3.67 -12.80
N SER A 33 -1.87 -2.96 -11.87
CA SER A 33 -1.49 -1.59 -11.47
C SER A 33 -0.88 -1.52 -10.07
N SER A 34 0.00 -2.48 -9.72
CA SER A 34 0.77 -2.51 -8.46
C SER A 34 1.49 -1.18 -8.18
N TRP A 35 1.97 -0.54 -9.24
CA TRP A 35 2.63 0.76 -9.15
C TRP A 35 1.74 1.85 -8.54
N LEU A 36 0.41 1.76 -8.60
CA LEU A 36 -0.51 2.72 -7.94
C LEU A 36 -0.69 2.44 -6.44
N ASN A 37 -0.37 1.23 -5.99
CA ASN A 37 -0.57 0.82 -4.60
C ASN A 37 0.60 1.31 -3.73
N GLN A 38 0.33 2.25 -2.82
CA GLN A 38 1.38 2.86 -1.98
C GLN A 38 2.07 1.84 -1.06
N VAL A 39 1.33 0.85 -0.55
CA VAL A 39 1.90 -0.15 0.36
C VAL A 39 2.88 -1.08 -0.36
N GLU A 40 2.63 -1.42 -1.63
CA GLU A 40 3.55 -2.23 -2.43
C GLU A 40 4.84 -1.47 -2.77
N ASN A 41 4.72 -0.18 -3.07
CA ASN A 41 5.89 0.70 -3.22
C ASN A 41 6.71 0.79 -1.93
N TRP A 42 6.03 0.84 -0.77
CA TRP A 42 6.67 0.83 0.54
C TRP A 42 7.40 -0.49 0.82
N PHE A 43 6.77 -1.64 0.55
CA PHE A 43 7.42 -2.95 0.67
C PHE A 43 8.62 -3.10 -0.26
N SER A 44 8.55 -2.55 -1.47
CA SER A 44 9.68 -2.54 -2.41
C SER A 44 10.89 -1.77 -1.85
N ARG A 45 10.68 -0.74 -1.03
CA ARG A 45 11.75 -0.01 -0.32
C ARG A 45 12.34 -0.86 0.81
N ILE A 46 11.50 -1.47 1.64
CA ILE A 46 11.95 -2.39 2.70
C ILE A 46 12.78 -3.54 2.09
N GLN A 47 12.32 -4.12 0.98
CA GLN A 47 13.02 -5.18 0.28
C GLN A 47 14.43 -4.74 -0.13
N ARG A 48 14.57 -3.56 -0.74
CA ARG A 48 15.88 -3.05 -1.21
C ARG A 48 16.81 -2.64 -0.06
N ASP A 49 16.27 -1.96 0.94
CA ASP A 49 17.08 -1.29 1.95
C ASP A 49 17.43 -2.23 3.12
N VAL A 50 16.53 -3.15 3.47
CA VAL A 50 16.70 -4.05 4.63
C VAL A 50 16.96 -5.48 4.19
N ILE A 51 16.12 -6.05 3.32
CA ILE A 51 16.12 -7.50 3.07
C ILE A 51 17.26 -7.90 2.13
N ALA A 52 17.35 -7.28 0.95
CA ALA A 52 18.30 -7.66 -0.10
C ALA A 52 19.78 -7.46 0.28
N ARG A 53 20.05 -6.60 1.27
CA ARG A 53 21.40 -6.28 1.76
C ARG A 53 21.63 -6.68 3.22
N GLY A 54 20.64 -7.33 3.84
CA GLY A 54 20.68 -7.67 5.25
C GLY A 54 21.28 -9.05 5.49
N VAL A 55 22.11 -9.16 6.52
CA VAL A 55 22.49 -10.45 7.12
C VAL A 55 21.61 -10.65 8.34
N PHE A 56 20.97 -11.81 8.47
CA PHE A 56 20.06 -12.11 9.57
C PHE A 56 20.45 -13.42 10.23
N THR A 57 20.61 -13.41 11.55
CA THR A 57 21.00 -14.61 12.32
C THR A 57 19.80 -15.39 12.85
N SER A 58 18.61 -14.78 12.82
CA SER A 58 17.34 -15.41 13.22
C SER A 58 16.15 -14.59 12.71
N VAL A 59 14.95 -15.16 12.76
CA VAL A 59 13.70 -14.44 12.49
C VAL A 59 13.52 -13.26 13.46
N LYS A 60 13.91 -13.41 14.73
CA LYS A 60 13.87 -12.33 15.73
C LYS A 60 14.80 -11.18 15.39
N ASP A 61 15.95 -11.46 14.75
CA ASP A 61 16.86 -10.43 14.28
C ASP A 61 16.32 -9.69 13.05
N LEU A 62 15.68 -10.40 12.13
CA LEU A 62 14.94 -9.81 11.00
C LEU A 62 13.83 -8.87 11.50
N ASP A 63 12.97 -9.34 12.41
CA ASP A 63 11.90 -8.53 13.01
C ASP A 63 12.44 -7.23 13.64
N ARG A 64 13.49 -7.34 14.46
CA ARG A 64 14.13 -6.16 15.08
C ARG A 64 14.61 -5.16 14.03
N LYS A 65 15.26 -5.63 12.96
CA LYS A 65 15.80 -4.78 11.89
C LYS A 65 14.70 -4.11 11.07
N LEU A 66 13.64 -4.84 10.74
CA LEU A 66 12.45 -4.30 10.07
C LEU A 66 11.78 -3.21 10.93
N MET A 67 11.55 -3.49 12.21
CA MET A 67 10.92 -2.53 13.13
C MET A 67 11.79 -1.30 13.37
N ARG A 68 13.11 -1.43 13.39
CA ARG A 68 14.03 -0.28 13.42
C ARG A 68 13.86 0.60 12.17
N TYR A 69 13.90 0.00 10.98
CA TYR A 69 13.72 0.74 9.72
C TYR A 69 12.36 1.45 9.64
N ILE A 70 11.28 0.79 10.06
CA ILE A 70 9.94 1.40 10.11
C ILE A 70 9.92 2.60 11.06
N ARG A 71 10.49 2.47 12.26
CA ARG A 71 10.55 3.59 13.23
C ARG A 71 11.36 4.78 12.69
N GLU A 72 12.52 4.52 12.10
CA GLU A 72 13.36 5.56 11.49
C GLU A 72 12.63 6.25 10.33
N HIS A 73 11.94 5.48 9.47
CA HIS A 73 11.15 6.08 8.40
C HIS A 73 10.02 6.98 8.91
N ASN A 74 9.31 6.54 9.96
CA ASN A 74 8.19 7.28 10.53
C ASN A 74 8.59 8.60 11.19
N GLN A 75 9.87 8.80 11.54
CA GLN A 75 10.36 10.09 12.04
C GLN A 75 10.36 11.18 10.96
N ASN A 76 10.54 10.81 9.68
CA ASN A 76 10.51 11.74 8.56
C ASN A 76 9.94 11.05 7.30
N PRO A 77 8.61 10.80 7.26
CA PRO A 77 7.99 10.09 6.16
C PRO A 77 8.06 10.94 4.90
N LYS A 78 8.51 10.32 3.80
CA LYS A 78 8.55 10.98 2.49
C LYS A 78 7.36 10.51 1.66
N PRO A 79 6.43 11.41 1.29
CA PRO A 79 5.31 11.05 0.42
C PRO A 79 5.81 10.53 -0.93
N ILE A 80 5.07 9.57 -1.51
CA ILE A 80 5.32 9.13 -2.88
C ILE A 80 4.92 10.27 -3.82
N LYS A 81 5.89 10.77 -4.60
CA LYS A 81 5.65 11.78 -5.63
C LYS A 81 5.34 11.11 -6.96
N TRP A 82 4.06 11.08 -7.32
CA TRP A 82 3.62 10.65 -8.65
C TRP A 82 3.97 11.70 -9.69
N LYS A 83 4.56 11.30 -10.81
CA LYS A 83 4.90 12.17 -11.96
C LYS A 83 3.78 12.28 -13.01
N TYR A 84 2.53 12.00 -12.63
CA TYR A 84 1.40 12.18 -13.54
C TYR A 84 0.82 13.58 -13.37
N ASP A 85 1.29 14.52 -14.18
CA ASP A 85 1.05 15.96 -14.04
C ASP A 85 0.43 16.59 -15.30
N ASP A 86 -0.18 15.78 -16.17
CA ASP A 86 -0.94 16.28 -17.33
C ASP A 86 -2.46 16.34 -17.00
N PRO A 87 -2.99 17.52 -16.61
CA PRO A 87 -4.42 17.71 -16.36
C PRO A 87 -5.31 17.37 -17.56
N SER A 88 -4.81 17.44 -18.80
CA SER A 88 -5.61 17.21 -20.01
C SER A 88 -6.06 15.76 -20.15
N ARG A 89 -5.36 14.83 -19.50
CA ARG A 89 -5.63 13.38 -19.52
C ARG A 89 -6.42 12.89 -18.31
N ARG A 90 -6.87 13.78 -17.42
CA ARG A 90 -7.71 13.41 -16.27
C ARG A 90 -9.08 12.92 -16.76
N ILE A 91 -9.41 11.67 -16.46
CA ILE A 91 -10.76 11.13 -16.66
C ILE A 91 -11.71 11.89 -15.72
N ARG A 92 -12.65 12.63 -16.30
CA ARG A 92 -13.72 13.28 -15.54
C ARG A 92 -14.86 12.29 -15.37
N PRO A 93 -15.36 12.05 -14.16
CA PRO A 93 -16.56 11.23 -13.99
C PRO A 93 -17.72 11.92 -14.71
N VAL A 94 -18.45 11.17 -15.54
CA VAL A 94 -19.72 11.61 -16.11
C VAL A 94 -20.72 11.71 -14.94
N PRO A 95 -21.44 12.83 -14.76
CA PRO A 95 -22.45 12.92 -13.72
C PRO A 95 -23.47 11.78 -13.89
N SER A 96 -23.74 11.04 -12.83
CA SER A 96 -24.87 10.12 -12.77
C SER A 96 -26.16 10.92 -12.96
N GLN A 97 -26.98 10.55 -13.95
CA GLN A 97 -28.35 11.04 -14.11
C GLN A 97 -29.23 10.63 -12.92
#